data_AF-A0A917S1T5-F1
#
_entry.id   AF-A0A917S1T5-F1
#
_cell.length_a   1.000
_cell.length_b   1.000
_cell.length_c   1.000
_cell.angle_alpha   90.00
_cell.angle_beta   90.00
_cell.angle_gamma   90.00
#
_symmetry.space_group_name_H-M   'P 1'
#
loop_
_entity.id
_entity.type
_entity.pdbx_description
1 polymer ?
#
loop_
_entity_poly.entity_id
_entity_poly.type
_entity_poly.pdbx_seq_one_letter_code
_entity_poly.pdbx_strand_id
1 'polypeptide(L)'
;MARPLRLVLASAGVLLGLLSVLVAASQITLTYYLPSPGGIATTHTTTFQPAIVATVVAVVMALVLIGWLVRNLIGASRNWLWAIPVAALIISYAVIIAVAGMPRPSF
;
A
#
# COMPACT_ATOMS: atom_id res chain seq x y z
N MET A 1 -16.69 -7.49 21.61
CA MET A 1 -16.95 -6.39 20.65
C MET A 1 -18.25 -6.67 19.91
N ALA A 2 -19.12 -5.67 19.72
CA ALA A 2 -20.38 -5.86 19.01
C ALA A 2 -20.16 -6.19 17.52
N ARG A 3 -21.02 -7.03 16.94
CA ARG A 3 -20.96 -7.42 15.50
C ARG A 3 -20.89 -6.23 14.53
N PRO A 4 -21.75 -5.18 14.64
CA PRO A 4 -21.70 -4.05 13.70
C PRO A 4 -20.37 -3.30 13.77
N LEU A 5 -19.88 -2.99 14.99
CA LEU A 5 -18.61 -2.30 15.18
C LEU A 5 -17.44 -3.07 14.57
N ARG A 6 -17.41 -4.39 14.75
CA ARG A 6 -16.38 -5.26 14.18
C ARG A 6 -16.38 -5.25 12.65
N LEU A 7 -17.55 -5.23 12.01
CA LEU A 7 -17.64 -5.15 10.56
C LEU A 7 -17.16 -3.78 10.06
N VAL A 8 -17.56 -2.70 10.72
CA VAL A 8 -17.09 -1.34 10.40
C VAL A 8 -15.57 -1.26 10.47
N LEU A 9 -14.96 -1.77 11.53
CA LEU A 9 -13.50 -1.77 11.69
C LEU A 9 -12.79 -2.64 10.65
N ALA A 10 -13.32 -3.82 10.34
CA ALA A 10 -12.74 -4.68 9.31
C ALA A 10 -12.83 -4.05 7.92
N SER A 11 -13.97 -3.44 7.58
CA SER A 11 -14.15 -2.72 6.31
C SER A 11 -13.23 -1.49 6.22
N ALA A 12 -13.11 -0.72 7.30
CA ALA A 12 -12.17 0.40 7.36
C ALA A 12 -10.71 -0.08 7.15
N GLY A 13 -10.34 -1.21 7.78
CA GLY A 13 -9.03 -1.83 7.57
C GLY A 13 -8.79 -2.19 6.09
N VAL A 14 -9.75 -2.81 5.42
CA VAL A 14 -9.66 -3.11 3.98
C VAL A 14 -9.48 -1.83 3.16
N LEU A 15 -10.28 -0.80 3.41
CA LEU A 15 -10.17 0.48 2.70
C LEU A 15 -8.77 1.09 2.85
N LEU A 16 -8.23 1.12 4.07
CA LEU A 16 -6.86 1.59 4.33
C LEU A 16 -5.81 0.71 3.62
N GLY A 17 -6.01 -0.61 3.60
CA GLY A 17 -5.16 -1.54 2.86
C GLY A 17 -5.16 -1.25 1.36
N LEU A 18 -6.32 -1.02 0.75
CA LEU A 18 -6.43 -0.69 -0.67
C LEU A 18 -5.83 0.69 -0.99
N LEU A 19 -6.02 1.67 -0.11
CA LEU A 19 -5.35 2.97 -0.24
C LEU A 19 -3.82 2.83 -0.19
N SER A 20 -3.30 1.95 0.67
CA SER A 20 -1.86 1.69 0.74
C SER A 20 -1.31 1.11 -0.57
N VAL A 21 -2.06 0.22 -1.24
CA VAL A 21 -1.71 -0.30 -2.57
C VAL A 21 -1.66 0.83 -3.59
N LEU A 22 -2.66 1.71 -3.60
CA LEU A 22 -2.72 2.85 -4.52
C LEU A 22 -1.52 3.79 -4.34
N VAL A 23 -1.17 4.10 -3.09
CA VAL A 23 -0.02 4.95 -2.75
C VAL A 23 1.32 4.30 -3.11
N ALA A 24 1.45 2.98 -2.97
CA ALA A 24 2.65 2.28 -3.41
C ALA A 24 2.76 2.29 -4.94
N ALA A 25 1.66 1.98 -5.63
CA ALA A 25 1.62 1.91 -7.09
C ALA A 25 1.88 3.26 -7.76
N SER A 26 1.42 4.36 -7.16
CA SER A 26 1.66 5.71 -7.70
C SER A 26 3.14 6.12 -7.71
N GLN A 27 4.00 5.41 -6.97
CA GLN A 27 5.44 5.68 -6.91
C GLN A 27 6.26 4.89 -7.94
N ILE A 28 5.63 3.98 -8.71
CA ILE A 28 6.33 3.11 -9.67
C ILE A 28 6.92 3.93 -10.81
N THR A 29 6.16 4.86 -11.36
CA THR A 29 6.58 5.66 -12.53
C THR A 29 7.16 6.99 -12.06
N LEU A 30 8.41 7.26 -12.44
CA LEU A 30 9.07 8.54 -12.24
C LEU A 30 9.16 9.27 -13.58
N THR A 31 8.64 10.49 -13.61
CA THR A 31 8.72 11.36 -14.78
C THR A 31 9.71 12.48 -14.48
N TYR A 32 10.69 12.70 -15.35
CA TYR A 32 11.69 13.75 -15.24
C TYR A 32 11.95 14.40 -16.60
N TYR A 33 12.57 15.58 -16.59
CA TYR A 33 12.79 16.38 -17.78
C TYR A 33 14.29 16.61 -17.98
N LEU A 34 14.80 16.23 -19.16
CA LEU A 34 16.19 16.48 -19.53
C LEU A 34 16.27 17.55 -20.63
N PRO A 35 17.28 18.44 -20.58
CA PRO A 35 17.51 19.40 -21.65
C PRO A 35 17.81 18.69 -22.97
N SER A 36 17.10 19.09 -24.04
CA SER A 36 17.38 18.66 -25.41
C SER A 36 18.27 19.69 -26.13
N PRO A 37 19.10 19.28 -27.09
CA PRO A 37 19.86 20.20 -27.96
C PRO A 37 19.01 21.26 -28.65
N GLY A 38 17.71 21.02 -28.82
CA GLY A 38 16.75 21.98 -29.40
C GLY A 38 16.15 23.00 -28.42
N GLY A 39 16.59 23.05 -27.16
CA GLY A 39 16.08 24.00 -26.14
C GLY A 39 14.72 23.64 -25.54
N ILE A 40 14.10 22.53 -25.97
CA ILE A 40 12.85 22.01 -25.42
C ILE A 40 13.19 20.90 -24.42
N ALA A 41 12.66 20.96 -23.20
CA ALA A 41 12.86 19.89 -22.24
C ALA A 41 12.15 18.61 -22.72
N THR A 42 12.89 17.51 -22.84
CA THR A 42 12.34 16.21 -23.22
C THR A 42 11.87 15.46 -21.98
N THR A 43 10.66 14.92 -22.03
CA THR A 43 10.09 14.10 -20.96
C THR A 43 10.68 12.70 -21.01
N HIS A 44 11.24 12.24 -19.89
CA HIS A 44 11.72 10.88 -19.71
C HIS A 44 10.94 10.22 -18.59
N THR A 45 10.66 8.93 -18.76
CA THR A 45 9.98 8.12 -17.74
C THR A 45 10.88 6.94 -17.38
N THR A 46 10.98 6.65 -16.09
CA THR A 46 11.71 5.49 -15.59
C THR A 46 10.92 4.79 -14.49
N THR A 47 11.31 3.54 -14.21
CA THR A 47 10.64 2.69 -13.23
C THR A 47 11.44 2.64 -11.93
N PHE A 48 10.78 2.93 -10.81
CA PHE A 48 11.37 2.80 -9.49
C PHE A 48 11.11 1.39 -8.92
N GLN A 49 12.08 0.50 -9.09
CA GLN A 49 11.96 -0.90 -8.66
C GLN A 49 11.54 -1.08 -7.19
N PRO A 50 12.03 -0.28 -6.22
CA PRO A 50 11.55 -0.38 -4.84
C PRO A 50 10.04 -0.16 -4.68
N ALA A 51 9.43 0.71 -5.49
CA ALA A 51 7.98 0.91 -5.46
C ALA A 51 7.21 -0.32 -5.93
N ILE A 52 7.73 -1.08 -6.91
CA ILE A 52 7.11 -2.36 -7.32
C ILE A 52 7.08 -3.33 -6.13
N VAL A 53 8.19 -3.46 -5.40
CA VAL A 53 8.27 -4.33 -4.22
C VAL A 53 7.28 -3.88 -3.15
N ALA A 54 7.20 -2.57 -2.88
CA ALA A 54 6.20 -2.02 -1.95
C ALA A 54 4.76 -2.33 -2.39
N THR A 55 4.44 -2.20 -3.67
CA THR A 55 3.11 -2.52 -4.19
C THR A 55 2.78 -3.99 -3.99
N VAL A 56 3.70 -4.91 -4.27
CA VAL A 56 3.48 -6.35 -4.05
C VAL A 56 3.20 -6.63 -2.57
N VAL A 57 4.00 -6.08 -1.66
CA VAL A 57 3.78 -6.26 -0.22
C VAL A 57 2.43 -5.68 0.22
N ALA A 58 2.09 -4.47 -0.22
CA ALA A 58 0.82 -3.83 0.09
C ALA A 58 -0.38 -4.67 -0.42
N VAL A 59 -0.28 -5.26 -1.62
CA VAL A 59 -1.31 -6.14 -2.18
C VAL A 59 -1.49 -7.38 -1.31
N VAL A 60 -0.41 -8.03 -0.89
CA VAL A 60 -0.46 -9.19 0.00
C VAL A 60 -1.13 -8.82 1.33
N MET A 61 -0.77 -7.67 1.92
CA MET A 61 -1.41 -7.19 3.16
C MET A 61 -2.89 -6.85 2.95
N ALA A 62 -3.27 -6.27 1.82
CA ALA A 62 -4.68 -6.01 1.49
C ALA A 62 -5.49 -7.31 1.38
N LEU A 63 -4.93 -8.37 0.78
CA LEU A 63 -5.56 -9.69 0.73
C LEU A 63 -5.75 -10.30 2.13
N VAL A 64 -4.78 -10.13 3.03
CA VAL A 64 -4.91 -10.54 4.44
C VAL A 64 -6.07 -9.80 5.12
N LEU A 65 -6.22 -8.50 4.87
CA LEU A 65 -7.31 -7.69 5.42
C LEU A 65 -8.68 -8.09 4.84
N ILE A 66 -8.75 -8.42 3.54
CA ILE A 66 -9.96 -8.95 2.91
C ILE A 66 -10.33 -10.30 3.53
N GLY A 67 -9.37 -11.21 3.69
CA GLY A 67 -9.58 -12.48 4.38
C GLY A 67 -10.06 -12.28 5.83
N TRP A 68 -9.53 -11.27 6.51
CA TRP A 68 -9.99 -10.88 7.85
C TRP A 68 -11.45 -10.40 7.84
N LEU A 69 -11.85 -9.56 6.88
CA LEU A 69 -13.24 -9.13 6.72
C LEU A 69 -14.16 -10.33 6.47
N VAL A 70 -13.81 -11.22 5.54
CA VAL A 70 -14.56 -12.45 5.24
C VAL A 70 -14.74 -13.30 6.49
N ARG A 71 -13.68 -13.49 7.28
CA ARG A 71 -13.76 -14.21 8.55
C ARG A 71 -14.78 -13.58 9.52
N ASN A 72 -14.82 -12.24 9.61
CA ASN A 72 -15.74 -11.53 10.50
C ASN A 72 -17.19 -11.53 10.01
N LEU A 73 -17.42 -11.73 8.70
CA LEU A 73 -18.73 -11.96 8.09
C LEU A 73 -19.26 -13.35 8.45
N ILE A 74 -18.41 -14.38 8.36
CA ILE A 74 -18.77 -15.78 8.59
C ILE A 74 -18.99 -16.08 10.08
N GLY A 75 -18.19 -15.49 10.98
CA GLY A 75 -18.27 -15.84 12.41
C GLY A 75 -17.68 -14.81 13.37
N ALA A 76 -17.82 -15.09 14.67
CA ALA A 76 -17.24 -14.26 15.71
C ALA A 76 -15.72 -14.51 15.85
N SER A 77 -14.91 -13.49 15.54
CA SER A 77 -13.47 -13.54 15.81
C SER A 77 -13.19 -13.30 17.29
N ARG A 78 -12.20 -14.02 17.83
CA ARG A 78 -11.74 -13.86 19.20
C ARG A 78 -10.94 -12.56 19.31
N ASN A 79 -11.16 -11.77 20.37
CA ASN A 79 -10.63 -10.39 20.45
C ASN A 79 -9.10 -10.29 20.29
N TRP A 80 -8.32 -11.29 20.71
CA TRP A 80 -6.85 -11.25 20.57
C TRP A 80 -6.35 -11.37 19.13
N LEU A 81 -7.16 -11.93 18.23
CA LEU A 81 -6.78 -12.10 16.82
C LEU A 81 -6.79 -10.78 16.04
N TRP A 82 -7.30 -9.69 16.61
CA TRP A 82 -7.26 -8.35 16.02
C TRP A 82 -5.85 -7.77 15.89
N ALA A 83 -4.84 -8.39 16.49
CA ALA A 83 -3.45 -8.08 16.22
C ALA A 83 -3.08 -8.30 14.74
N ILE A 84 -3.74 -9.24 14.04
CA ILE A 84 -3.44 -9.59 12.64
C ILE A 84 -3.71 -8.41 11.68
N PRO A 85 -4.94 -7.85 11.60
CA PRO A 85 -5.19 -6.72 10.70
C PRO A 85 -4.38 -5.47 11.07
N VAL A 86 -4.11 -5.27 12.37
CA VAL A 86 -3.27 -4.16 12.83
C VAL A 86 -1.83 -4.33 12.34
N ALA A 87 -1.25 -5.51 12.51
CA ALA A 87 0.09 -5.82 12.02
C ALA A 87 0.18 -5.69 10.49
N ALA A 88 -0.83 -6.17 9.76
CA ALA A 88 -0.87 -6.06 8.30
C ALA A 88 -0.85 -4.60 7.83
N LEU A 89 -1.62 -3.73 8.49
CA LEU A 89 -1.59 -2.29 8.21
C LEU A 89 -0.23 -1.68 8.54
N ILE A 90 0.33 -1.96 9.73
CA ILE A 90 1.64 -1.45 10.15
C ILE A 90 2.71 -1.84 9.12
N ILE A 91 2.76 -3.11 8.71
CA ILE A 91 3.72 -3.60 7.72
C ILE A 91 3.54 -2.87 6.38
N SER A 92 2.30 -2.72 5.90
CA SER A 92 2.05 -2.03 4.63
C SER A 92 2.55 -0.58 4.66
N TYR A 93 2.22 0.17 5.72
CA TYR A 93 2.67 1.55 5.87
C TYR A 93 4.19 1.66 6.07
N ALA A 94 4.79 0.78 6.87
CA ALA A 94 6.24 0.80 7.12
C ALA A 94 7.02 0.60 5.82
N VAL A 95 6.59 -0.32 4.95
CA VAL A 95 7.24 -0.56 3.66
C VAL A 95 7.07 0.63 2.73
N ILE A 96 5.88 1.25 2.68
CA ILE A 96 5.64 2.45 1.86
C ILE A 96 6.53 3.61 2.32
N ILE A 97 6.62 3.85 3.63
CA ILE A 97 7.46 4.92 4.21
C ILE A 97 8.94 4.65 3.90
N ALA A 98 9.39 3.40 4.08
CA ALA A 98 10.77 3.02 3.79
C ALA A 98 11.12 3.28 2.32
N VAL A 99 10.25 2.90 1.38
CA VAL A 99 10.44 3.12 -0.06
C VAL A 99 10.35 4.60 -0.44
N ALA A 100 9.45 5.35 0.18
CA ALA A 100 9.33 6.79 -0.08
C ALA A 100 10.61 7.57 0.32
N GLY A 101 11.32 7.09 1.35
CA GLY A 101 12.60 7.66 1.79
C GLY A 101 13.83 7.18 1.03
N MET A 102 13.70 6.22 0.11
CA MET A 102 14.84 5.73 -0.67
C MET A 102 15.28 6.75 -1.72
N PRO A 103 16.59 6.84 -2.02
CA PRO A 103 17.11 7.70 -3.08
C PRO A 103 16.41 7.39 -4.41
N ARG A 104 15.86 8.43 -5.04
CA ARG A 104 15.32 8.32 -6.39
C ARG A 104 16.44 8.51 -7.40
N PRO A 105 16.39 7.85 -8.56
CA PRO A 105 17.33 8.13 -9.64
C PRO A 105 17.32 9.62 -9.97
N SER A 106 18.47 10.28 -9.80
CA SER A 106 18.72 11.64 -10.27
C SER A 106 19.62 11.56 -11.48
N PHE A 107 19.18 12.12 -12.61
CA PHE A 107 19.91 12.15 -13.87
C PHE A 107 20.18 13.59 -14.28
#